data_AF-A0A1J4RRP8-F1
#
_entry.id   AF-A0A1J4RRP8-F1
#
_cell.length_a   1.000
_cell.length_b   1.000
_cell.length_c   1.000
_cell.angle_alpha   90.00
_cell.angle_beta   90.00
_cell.angle_gamma   90.00
#
_symmetry.space_group_name_H-M   'P 1'
#
loop_
_entity.id
_entity.type
_entity.pdbx_description
1 polymer ?
#
loop_
_entity_poly.entity_id
_entity_poly.type
_entity_poly.pdbx_seq_one_letter_code
_entity_poly.pdbx_strand_id
1 'polypeptide(L)'
;MKKISTEEAIKHLVGTAVDAYAQGFQSRHEAEFDNPDGVINMKIHNVFIEALGKEIQYYTALVRSLDSSLGGMLEKLAINIAKLNFEVHKNVEGPLLPEQTQNIAEILEKYKRRTIRPTIADYQILRKSSKFDKTLTKRHDSDYYLIDKNSNSHFLIELKIGGDLDNKKARSEKEAILEQFAILSNTLPINSDIKIFFATAYNRFGENKPWKQERVKQFFSTDELLIGRDFWNFVCHSENGYSIVLDAYRKNSHLIKEALDSIKQTYLG
;
A
#
# COMPACT_ATOMS: atom_id res chain seq x y z
N MET A 1 25.83 24.97 -4.92
CA MET A 1 25.19 23.67 -5.11
C MET A 1 23.83 23.89 -5.77
N LYS A 2 23.56 23.27 -6.93
CA LYS A 2 22.25 23.39 -7.60
C LYS A 2 21.22 22.64 -6.75
N LYS A 3 20.11 23.31 -6.40
CA LYS A 3 18.97 22.69 -5.72
C LYS A 3 18.32 21.74 -6.73
N ILE A 4 18.37 20.43 -6.48
CA ILE A 4 17.69 19.42 -7.30
C ILE A 4 16.19 19.71 -7.24
N SER A 5 15.52 19.73 -8.40
CA SER A 5 14.06 19.87 -8.43
C SER A 5 13.36 18.66 -7.82
N THR A 6 12.17 18.83 -7.23
CA THR A 6 11.41 17.71 -6.64
C THR A 6 11.18 16.58 -7.66
N GLU A 7 10.97 16.94 -8.93
CA GLU A 7 10.83 15.96 -10.02
C GLU A 7 12.12 15.15 -10.25
N GLU A 8 13.28 15.80 -10.33
CA GLU A 8 14.57 15.09 -10.47
C GLU A 8 14.85 14.18 -9.26
N ALA A 9 14.48 14.62 -8.05
CA ALA A 9 14.59 13.79 -6.84
C ALA A 9 13.71 12.54 -6.93
N ILE A 10 12.45 12.68 -7.37
CA ILE A 10 11.55 11.53 -7.59
C ILE A 10 12.12 10.58 -8.64
N LYS A 11 12.58 11.09 -9.79
CA LYS A 11 13.18 10.25 -10.85
C LYS A 11 14.39 9.48 -10.35
N HIS A 12 15.23 10.11 -9.53
CA HIS A 12 16.38 9.47 -8.91
C HIS A 12 15.96 8.37 -7.93
N LEU A 13 14.99 8.64 -7.04
CA LEU A 13 14.45 7.64 -6.11
C LEU A 13 13.89 6.41 -6.84
N VAL A 14 13.16 6.62 -7.93
CA VAL A 14 12.63 5.51 -8.75
C VAL A 14 13.77 4.70 -9.38
N GLY A 15 14.76 5.37 -9.98
CA GLY A 15 15.90 4.69 -10.59
C GLY A 15 16.66 3.82 -9.60
N THR A 16 17.02 4.38 -8.44
CA THR A 16 17.71 3.65 -7.37
C THR A 16 16.88 2.50 -6.81
N ALA A 17 15.56 2.68 -6.64
CA ALA A 17 14.68 1.61 -6.16
C ALA A 17 14.60 0.44 -7.15
N VAL A 18 14.50 0.73 -8.45
CA VAL A 18 14.46 -0.29 -9.51
C VAL A 18 15.77 -1.04 -9.62
N ASP A 19 16.91 -0.33 -9.61
CA ASP A 19 18.24 -0.93 -9.68
C ASP A 19 18.54 -1.83 -8.47
N ALA A 20 18.35 -1.30 -7.26
CA ALA A 20 18.55 -2.07 -6.03
C ALA A 20 17.63 -3.30 -5.95
N TYR A 21 16.40 -3.17 -6.42
CA TYR A 21 15.47 -4.29 -6.52
C TYR A 21 15.95 -5.35 -7.52
N ALA A 22 16.33 -4.94 -8.73
CA ALA A 22 16.78 -5.87 -9.77
C ALA A 22 18.01 -6.67 -9.30
N GLN A 23 19.02 -6.00 -8.78
CA GLN A 23 20.24 -6.63 -8.25
C GLN A 23 19.91 -7.58 -7.09
N GLY A 24 19.15 -7.12 -6.09
CA GLY A 24 18.80 -7.94 -4.93
C GLY A 24 17.92 -9.14 -5.30
N PHE A 25 17.00 -8.98 -6.25
CA PHE A 25 16.14 -10.06 -6.71
C PHE A 25 16.94 -11.11 -7.49
N GLN A 26 17.84 -10.68 -8.39
CA GLN A 26 18.74 -11.56 -9.12
C GLN A 26 19.66 -12.33 -8.18
N SER A 27 20.48 -11.62 -7.38
CA SER A 27 21.49 -12.24 -6.54
C SER A 27 20.90 -13.25 -5.57
N ARG A 28 19.71 -12.96 -5.01
CA ARG A 28 19.02 -13.90 -4.13
C ARG A 28 18.67 -15.21 -4.84
N HIS A 29 18.00 -15.14 -5.99
CA HIS A 29 17.51 -16.36 -6.65
C HIS A 29 18.67 -17.16 -7.27
N GLU A 30 19.70 -16.52 -7.80
CA GLU A 30 20.88 -17.21 -8.30
C GLU A 30 21.66 -17.88 -7.17
N ALA A 31 21.79 -17.24 -6.01
CA ALA A 31 22.43 -17.85 -4.83
C ALA A 31 21.61 -19.01 -4.24
N GLU A 32 20.29 -19.02 -4.45
CA GLU A 32 19.39 -20.09 -4.02
C GLU A 32 19.31 -21.26 -5.03
N PHE A 33 20.03 -21.22 -6.15
CA PHE A 33 19.92 -22.23 -7.22
C PHE A 33 20.15 -23.67 -6.73
N ASP A 34 21.21 -23.91 -5.97
CA ASP A 34 21.52 -25.23 -5.40
C ASP A 34 20.90 -25.47 -4.02
N ASN A 35 20.14 -24.50 -3.49
CA ASN A 35 19.50 -24.62 -2.18
C ASN A 35 18.14 -25.35 -2.33
N PRO A 36 17.95 -26.56 -1.77
CA PRO A 36 16.66 -27.26 -1.85
C PRO A 36 15.51 -26.48 -1.20
N ASP A 37 15.82 -25.66 -0.19
CA ASP A 37 14.87 -24.77 0.49
C ASP A 37 14.79 -23.37 -0.17
N GLY A 38 15.44 -23.19 -1.33
CA GLY A 38 15.34 -21.99 -2.15
C GLY A 38 13.93 -21.77 -2.69
N VAL A 39 13.54 -20.52 -2.94
CA VAL A 39 12.13 -20.17 -3.23
C VAL A 39 11.57 -20.83 -4.48
N ILE A 40 12.40 -21.01 -5.49
CA ILE A 40 12.04 -21.73 -6.72
C ILE A 40 12.04 -23.25 -6.49
N ASN A 41 13.06 -23.75 -5.77
CA ASN A 41 13.27 -25.17 -5.54
C ASN A 41 12.21 -25.79 -4.63
N MET A 42 11.77 -25.08 -3.57
CA MET A 42 10.71 -25.56 -2.67
C MET A 42 9.38 -25.89 -3.37
N LYS A 43 9.14 -25.39 -4.58
CA LYS A 43 7.92 -25.73 -5.33
C LYS A 43 7.83 -27.19 -5.75
N ILE A 44 8.94 -27.95 -5.75
CA ILE A 44 8.90 -29.41 -5.95
C ILE A 44 8.01 -30.11 -4.92
N HIS A 45 7.86 -29.54 -3.72
CA HIS A 45 7.03 -30.14 -2.66
C HIS A 45 5.53 -30.00 -2.93
N ASN A 46 5.13 -29.16 -3.89
CA ASN A 46 3.78 -29.20 -4.42
C ASN A 46 3.71 -30.26 -5.53
N VAL A 47 3.35 -31.49 -5.15
CA VAL A 47 3.26 -32.66 -6.04
C VAL A 47 2.40 -32.43 -7.29
N PHE A 48 1.44 -31.51 -7.24
CA PHE A 48 0.60 -31.18 -8.39
C PHE A 48 1.30 -30.25 -9.39
N ILE A 49 2.18 -29.37 -8.91
CA ILE A 49 3.00 -28.49 -9.77
C ILE A 49 4.21 -29.25 -10.29
N GLU A 50 4.82 -30.10 -9.46
CA GLU A 50 5.93 -30.96 -9.84
C GLU A 50 5.56 -31.85 -11.04
N ALA A 51 4.36 -32.45 -11.02
CA ALA A 51 3.84 -33.25 -12.13
C ALA A 51 3.68 -32.49 -13.46
N LEU A 52 3.71 -31.14 -13.46
CA LEU A 52 3.64 -30.31 -14.66
C LEU A 52 5.02 -30.02 -15.28
N GLY A 53 6.09 -30.47 -14.63
CA GLY A 53 7.48 -30.34 -15.11
C GLY A 53 8.19 -29.07 -14.64
N LYS A 54 9.52 -29.08 -14.80
CA LYS A 54 10.44 -28.07 -14.26
C LYS A 54 10.16 -26.65 -14.76
N GLU A 55 9.77 -26.48 -16.02
CA GLU A 55 9.47 -25.17 -16.59
C GLU A 55 8.24 -24.52 -15.95
N ILE A 56 7.15 -25.27 -15.79
CA ILE A 56 5.92 -24.78 -15.15
C ILE A 56 6.18 -24.48 -13.67
N GLN A 57 6.95 -25.34 -13.00
CA GLN A 57 7.38 -25.11 -11.63
C GLN A 57 8.15 -23.79 -11.50
N TYR A 58 9.13 -23.56 -12.38
CA TYR A 58 9.93 -22.33 -12.42
C TYR A 58 9.04 -21.09 -12.54
N TYR A 59 8.18 -21.02 -13.56
CA TYR A 59 7.33 -19.85 -13.78
C TYR A 59 6.36 -19.61 -12.62
N THR A 60 5.76 -20.68 -12.09
CA THR A 60 4.82 -20.58 -10.96
C THR A 60 5.51 -20.03 -9.71
N ALA A 61 6.74 -20.46 -9.44
CA ALA A 61 7.52 -19.97 -8.31
C ALA A 61 7.93 -18.51 -8.52
N LEU A 62 8.50 -18.21 -9.69
CA LEU A 62 9.08 -16.92 -10.02
C LEU A 62 8.02 -15.82 -10.01
N VAL A 63 6.86 -16.03 -10.64
CA VAL A 63 5.79 -15.02 -10.69
C VAL A 63 5.31 -14.68 -9.29
N ARG A 64 5.11 -15.68 -8.44
CA ARG A 64 4.68 -15.43 -7.05
C ARG A 64 5.75 -14.67 -6.25
N SER A 65 7.02 -15.01 -6.44
CA SER A 65 8.14 -14.29 -5.81
C SER A 65 8.15 -12.83 -6.26
N LEU A 66 8.10 -12.63 -7.59
CA LEU A 66 8.13 -11.33 -8.25
C LEU A 66 6.96 -10.44 -7.78
N ASP A 67 5.72 -10.93 -7.82
CA ASP A 67 4.54 -10.16 -7.42
C ASP A 67 4.67 -9.65 -5.98
N SER A 68 5.12 -10.51 -5.07
CA SER A 68 5.29 -10.16 -3.66
C SER A 68 6.43 -9.15 -3.45
N SER A 69 7.60 -9.40 -4.03
CA SER A 69 8.78 -8.57 -3.81
C SER A 69 8.68 -7.22 -4.52
N LEU A 70 8.11 -7.20 -5.72
CA LEU A 70 7.86 -5.97 -6.47
C LEU A 70 6.85 -5.08 -5.74
N GLY A 71 5.80 -5.67 -5.16
CA GLY A 71 4.86 -4.94 -4.32
C GLY A 71 5.55 -4.26 -3.14
N GLY A 72 6.43 -4.98 -2.44
CA GLY A 72 7.22 -4.42 -1.33
C GLY A 72 8.21 -3.33 -1.78
N MET A 73 8.74 -3.40 -3.01
CA MET A 73 9.56 -2.33 -3.58
C MET A 73 8.73 -1.06 -3.83
N LEU A 74 7.55 -1.19 -4.44
CA LEU A 74 6.66 -0.06 -4.74
C LEU A 74 6.17 0.64 -3.47
N GLU A 75 5.85 -0.11 -2.41
CA GLU A 75 5.47 0.45 -1.11
C GLU A 75 6.62 1.28 -0.50
N LYS A 76 7.83 0.71 -0.45
CA LYS A 76 9.02 1.44 0.05
C LYS A 76 9.32 2.69 -0.78
N LEU A 77 9.16 2.60 -2.09
CA LEU A 77 9.33 3.71 -3.01
C LEU A 77 8.31 4.83 -2.72
N ALA A 78 7.03 4.50 -2.57
CA ALA A 78 5.99 5.48 -2.25
C ALA A 78 6.26 6.18 -0.92
N ILE A 79 6.68 5.45 0.12
CA ILE A 79 7.12 6.04 1.41
C ILE A 79 8.27 7.03 1.21
N ASN A 80 9.29 6.65 0.43
CA ASN A 80 10.46 7.50 0.22
C ASN A 80 10.12 8.76 -0.59
N ILE A 81 9.21 8.66 -1.54
CA ILE A 81 8.70 9.82 -2.27
C ILE A 81 7.87 10.73 -1.34
N ALA A 82 6.99 10.16 -0.52
CA ALA A 82 6.14 10.92 0.40
C ALA A 82 6.97 11.78 1.37
N LYS A 83 8.12 11.28 1.86
CA LYS A 83 9.02 12.03 2.76
C LYS A 83 9.49 13.39 2.21
N LEU A 84 9.45 13.59 0.88
CA LEU A 84 9.80 14.88 0.28
C LEU A 84 8.85 15.99 0.77
N ASN A 85 7.54 15.71 0.79
CA ASN A 85 6.50 16.71 1.06
C ASN A 85 5.71 16.47 2.36
N PHE A 86 5.77 15.26 2.92
CA PHE A 86 5.03 14.85 4.10
C PHE A 86 6.00 14.48 5.25
N GLU A 87 5.57 14.69 6.49
CA GLU A 87 6.08 13.91 7.62
C GLU A 87 5.45 12.52 7.56
N VAL A 88 6.25 11.47 7.77
CA VAL A 88 5.81 10.08 7.56
C VAL A 88 5.98 9.27 8.82
N HIS A 89 4.87 8.75 9.32
CA HIS A 89 4.80 7.80 10.42
C HIS A 89 4.22 6.46 9.95
N LYS A 90 4.49 5.41 10.72
CA LYS A 90 4.04 4.02 10.45
C LYS A 90 3.12 3.48 11.54
N ASN A 91 2.62 4.35 12.40
CA ASN A 91 1.68 4.00 13.44
C ASN A 91 0.97 5.26 13.93
N VAL A 92 -0.15 5.03 14.61
CA VAL A 92 -0.79 6.00 15.49
C VAL A 92 -0.84 5.41 16.89
N GLU A 93 -0.70 6.27 17.89
CA GLU A 93 -0.76 5.87 19.30
C GLU A 93 -1.61 6.87 20.08
N GLY A 94 -2.52 6.35 20.90
CA GLY A 94 -3.46 7.18 21.65
C GLY A 94 -4.59 6.35 22.26
N PRO A 95 -5.52 6.98 22.98
CA PRO A 95 -6.63 6.26 23.59
C PRO A 95 -7.65 5.80 22.56
N LEU A 96 -8.21 4.60 22.76
CA LEU A 96 -9.35 4.07 22.01
C LEU A 96 -10.41 3.57 22.99
N LEU A 97 -11.57 4.23 23.01
CA LEU A 97 -12.65 3.89 23.92
C LEU A 97 -13.44 2.67 23.43
N PRO A 98 -13.96 1.81 24.34
CA PRO A 98 -14.87 0.73 23.97
C PRO A 98 -16.08 1.21 23.16
N GLU A 99 -16.63 2.39 23.48
CA GLU A 99 -17.73 3.01 22.73
C GLU A 99 -17.34 3.31 21.27
N GLN A 100 -16.10 3.76 21.01
CA GLN A 100 -15.62 4.00 19.65
C GLN A 100 -15.51 2.66 18.88
N THR A 101 -14.99 1.60 19.51
CA THR A 101 -14.97 0.26 18.90
C THR A 101 -16.38 -0.26 18.58
N GLN A 102 -17.35 -0.03 19.48
CA GLN A 102 -18.75 -0.38 19.22
C GLN A 102 -19.33 0.42 18.03
N ASN A 103 -19.10 1.74 18.00
CA ASN A 103 -19.56 2.59 16.90
C ASN A 103 -18.96 2.16 15.55
N ILE A 104 -17.68 1.78 15.51
CA ILE A 104 -17.03 1.22 14.31
C ILE A 104 -17.75 -0.05 13.88
N ALA A 105 -18.00 -1.00 14.79
CA ALA A 105 -18.69 -2.25 14.47
C ALA A 105 -20.11 -2.01 13.91
N GLU A 106 -20.85 -1.05 14.48
CA GLU A 106 -22.18 -0.68 14.01
C GLU A 106 -22.16 -0.05 12.62
N ILE A 107 -21.23 0.87 12.34
CA ILE A 107 -21.03 1.47 11.01
C ILE A 107 -20.72 0.39 9.98
N LEU A 108 -19.76 -0.49 10.28
CA LEU A 108 -19.34 -1.57 9.36
C LEU A 108 -20.47 -2.56 9.08
N GLU A 109 -21.32 -2.86 10.07
CA GLU A 109 -22.48 -3.72 9.87
C GLU A 109 -23.55 -3.04 9.01
N LYS A 110 -23.76 -1.72 9.17
CA LYS A 110 -24.66 -0.94 8.30
C LYS A 110 -24.19 -0.93 6.85
N TYR A 111 -22.89 -0.79 6.60
CA TYR A 111 -22.25 -0.91 5.28
C TYR A 111 -22.39 -2.33 4.71
N LYS A 112 -22.11 -3.36 5.52
CA LYS A 112 -22.25 -4.76 5.12
C LYS A 112 -23.68 -5.10 4.69
N ARG A 113 -24.68 -4.59 5.40
CA ARG A 113 -26.11 -4.76 5.08
C ARG A 113 -26.62 -3.80 3.99
N ARG A 114 -25.76 -2.89 3.49
CA ARG A 114 -26.09 -1.85 2.50
C ARG A 114 -27.26 -0.96 2.93
N THR A 115 -27.44 -0.80 4.24
CA THR A 115 -28.47 0.10 4.81
C THR A 115 -28.11 1.56 4.63
N ILE A 116 -26.80 1.87 4.58
CA ILE A 116 -26.24 3.17 4.22
C ILE A 116 -25.08 2.95 3.24
N ARG A 117 -24.72 3.98 2.48
CA ARG A 117 -23.48 4.02 1.70
C ARG A 117 -22.40 4.73 2.51
N PRO A 118 -21.12 4.30 2.44
CA PRO A 118 -20.04 4.97 3.16
C PRO A 118 -19.90 6.44 2.78
N THR A 119 -19.78 7.31 3.78
CA THR A 119 -19.48 8.73 3.63
C THR A 119 -18.50 9.22 4.69
N ILE A 120 -17.87 10.37 4.45
CA ILE A 120 -16.97 11.01 5.42
C ILE A 120 -17.69 11.37 6.73
N ALA A 121 -18.98 11.71 6.66
CA ALA A 121 -19.77 12.10 7.82
C ALA A 121 -19.97 10.94 8.81
N ASP A 122 -20.06 9.71 8.30
CA ASP A 122 -20.39 8.53 9.11
C ASP A 122 -19.40 8.30 10.25
N TYR A 123 -18.11 8.54 10.01
CA TYR A 123 -17.07 8.29 11.01
C TYR A 123 -16.69 9.53 11.84
N GLN A 124 -17.27 10.70 11.59
CA GLN A 124 -16.99 11.89 12.42
C GLN A 124 -17.49 11.72 13.85
N ILE A 125 -18.49 10.85 14.08
CA ILE A 125 -18.98 10.50 15.42
C ILE A 125 -17.89 9.86 16.30
N LEU A 126 -16.81 9.36 15.70
CA LEU A 126 -15.69 8.77 16.41
C LEU A 126 -14.81 9.85 17.07
N ARG A 127 -14.94 11.12 16.71
CA ARG A 127 -14.23 12.23 17.38
C ARG A 127 -14.84 12.47 18.77
N LYS A 128 -14.02 12.56 19.82
CA LYS A 128 -14.47 12.84 21.19
C LYS A 128 -13.71 14.04 21.77
N SER A 129 -14.43 14.92 22.48
CA SER A 129 -13.86 16.07 23.20
C SER A 129 -13.25 15.62 24.53
N SER A 130 -12.04 16.05 24.83
CA SER A 130 -11.16 15.39 25.80
C SER A 130 -11.50 15.63 27.28
N LYS A 131 -11.66 14.52 28.01
CA LYS A 131 -11.06 14.24 29.34
C LYS A 131 -10.79 12.73 29.40
N PHE A 132 -9.62 12.30 28.91
CA PHE A 132 -9.24 10.89 28.88
C PHE A 132 -8.36 10.54 30.09
N ASP A 133 -8.58 9.36 30.65
CA ASP A 133 -7.64 8.75 31.57
C ASP A 133 -6.46 8.18 30.77
N LYS A 134 -5.22 8.50 31.16
CA LYS A 134 -3.99 8.19 30.39
C LYS A 134 -3.63 6.70 30.36
N THR A 135 -4.44 5.85 31.01
CA THR A 135 -4.11 4.45 31.32
C THR A 135 -4.53 3.45 30.24
N LEU A 136 -5.27 3.86 29.20
CA LEU A 136 -5.74 3.01 28.10
C LEU A 136 -5.23 3.51 26.74
N THR A 137 -3.91 3.52 26.53
CA THR A 137 -3.34 3.78 25.20
C THR A 137 -3.34 2.51 24.35
N LYS A 138 -3.66 2.66 23.07
CA LYS A 138 -3.47 1.64 22.04
C LYS A 138 -2.54 2.19 20.97
N ARG A 139 -1.67 1.33 20.47
CA ARG A 139 -0.91 1.54 19.26
C ARG A 139 -1.53 0.72 18.14
N HIS A 140 -1.72 1.34 16.99
CA HIS A 140 -2.14 0.67 15.77
C HIS A 140 -1.11 0.96 14.68
N ASP A 141 -0.55 -0.08 14.06
CA ASP A 141 0.38 0.08 12.94
C ASP A 141 -0.39 0.57 11.71
N SER A 142 0.23 1.46 10.93
CA SER A 142 -0.37 2.10 9.77
C SER A 142 0.54 1.92 8.58
N ASP A 143 -0.01 1.60 7.41
CA ASP A 143 0.78 1.58 6.17
C ASP A 143 1.36 2.99 5.92
N TYR A 144 0.50 4.03 6.02
CA TYR A 144 0.93 5.43 5.99
C TYR A 144 0.09 6.30 6.92
N TYR A 145 0.77 6.95 7.87
CA TYR A 145 0.28 8.17 8.49
C TYR A 145 1.14 9.34 8.01
N LEU A 146 0.55 10.20 7.18
CA LEU A 146 1.20 11.34 6.55
C LEU A 146 0.69 12.66 7.13
N ILE A 147 1.60 13.59 7.41
CA ILE A 147 1.26 14.96 7.78
C ILE A 147 1.77 15.89 6.70
N ASP A 148 0.88 16.68 6.10
CA ASP A 148 1.26 17.69 5.12
C ASP A 148 2.08 18.79 5.78
N LYS A 149 3.31 19.02 5.28
CA LYS A 149 4.19 20.04 5.86
C LYS A 149 3.68 21.48 5.68
N ASN A 150 2.77 21.71 4.72
CA ASN A 150 2.24 23.03 4.41
C ASN A 150 0.88 23.28 5.10
N SER A 151 -0.07 22.35 4.94
CA SER A 151 -1.43 22.52 5.46
C SER A 151 -1.62 21.97 6.87
N ASN A 152 -0.69 21.17 7.38
CA ASN A 152 -0.85 20.38 8.60
C ASN A 152 -2.09 19.45 8.56
N SER A 153 -2.51 19.03 7.36
CA SER A 153 -3.54 18.01 7.17
C SER A 153 -2.95 16.63 7.46
N HIS A 154 -3.74 15.79 8.12
CA HIS A 154 -3.36 14.43 8.48
C HIS A 154 -4.05 13.43 7.55
N PHE A 155 -3.29 12.46 7.05
CA PHE A 155 -3.79 11.43 6.15
C PHE A 155 -3.42 10.05 6.67
N LEU A 156 -4.41 9.20 6.84
CA LEU A 156 -4.25 7.77 7.11
C LEU A 156 -4.52 7.03 5.81
N ILE A 157 -3.63 6.12 5.41
CA ILE A 157 -3.75 5.39 4.14
C ILE A 157 -3.49 3.91 4.38
N GLU A 158 -4.41 3.08 3.94
CA GLU A 158 -4.22 1.63 3.79
C GLU A 158 -3.89 1.32 2.33
N LEU A 159 -2.70 0.80 2.06
CA LEU A 159 -2.21 0.57 0.69
C LEU A 159 -2.27 -0.91 0.33
N LYS A 160 -2.97 -1.22 -0.76
CA LYS A 160 -2.99 -2.57 -1.36
C LYS A 160 -2.56 -2.46 -2.81
N ILE A 161 -1.29 -2.76 -3.09
CA ILE A 161 -0.64 -2.61 -4.40
C ILE A 161 -1.55 -3.04 -5.57
N GLY A 162 -2.13 -4.25 -5.52
CA GLY A 162 -2.98 -4.79 -6.58
C GLY A 162 -4.50 -4.64 -6.42
N GLY A 163 -4.95 -4.11 -5.28
CA GLY A 163 -6.35 -3.77 -5.04
C GLY A 163 -7.38 -4.90 -5.15
N ASP A 164 -6.98 -6.19 -5.21
CA ASP A 164 -7.95 -7.28 -5.19
C ASP A 164 -8.31 -7.69 -3.76
N LEU A 165 -9.35 -7.05 -3.22
CA LEU A 165 -9.89 -7.41 -1.92
C LEU A 165 -11.18 -8.24 -2.02
N ASP A 166 -11.25 -9.31 -1.23
CA ASP A 166 -12.51 -9.95 -0.88
C ASP A 166 -13.28 -9.12 0.16
N ASN A 167 -14.54 -9.48 0.45
CA ASN A 167 -15.39 -8.71 1.34
C ASN A 167 -14.88 -8.71 2.79
N LYS A 168 -14.28 -9.81 3.23
CA LYS A 168 -13.75 -9.92 4.60
C LYS A 168 -12.54 -9.00 4.74
N LYS A 169 -11.66 -8.99 3.74
CA LYS A 169 -10.52 -8.09 3.69
C LYS A 169 -10.94 -6.64 3.60
N ALA A 170 -11.82 -6.26 2.66
CA ALA A 170 -12.28 -4.88 2.54
C ALA A 170 -12.93 -4.33 3.83
N ARG A 171 -13.72 -5.16 4.53
CA ARG A 171 -14.23 -4.83 5.87
C ARG A 171 -13.09 -4.61 6.88
N SER A 172 -12.13 -5.53 6.92
CA SER A 172 -10.99 -5.48 7.83
C SER A 172 -10.11 -4.25 7.60
N GLU A 173 -9.86 -3.86 6.35
CA GLU A 173 -9.11 -2.64 6.04
C GLU A 173 -9.88 -1.40 6.51
N LYS A 174 -11.20 -1.37 6.32
CA LYS A 174 -12.03 -0.25 6.79
C LYS A 174 -12.08 -0.19 8.33
N GLU A 175 -12.12 -1.33 9.00
CA GLU A 175 -12.06 -1.42 10.46
C GLU A 175 -10.73 -0.85 10.98
N ALA A 176 -9.60 -1.34 10.46
CA ALA A 176 -8.27 -0.89 10.83
C ALA A 176 -8.09 0.63 10.68
N ILE A 177 -8.50 1.20 9.55
CA ILE A 177 -8.33 2.64 9.31
C ILE A 177 -9.29 3.50 10.16
N LEU A 178 -10.47 2.99 10.52
CA LEU A 178 -11.39 3.68 11.44
C LEU A 178 -10.88 3.65 12.88
N GLU A 179 -10.25 2.56 13.31
CA GLU A 179 -9.56 2.52 14.60
C GLU A 179 -8.40 3.50 14.65
N GLN A 180 -7.60 3.58 13.58
CA GLN A 180 -6.52 4.57 13.47
C GLN A 180 -7.07 6.00 13.53
N PHE A 181 -8.17 6.28 12.82
CA PHE A 181 -8.83 7.58 12.86
C PHE A 181 -9.31 7.93 14.28
N ALA A 182 -9.96 6.99 14.97
CA ALA A 182 -10.44 7.19 16.33
C ALA A 182 -9.27 7.49 17.29
N ILE A 183 -8.20 6.71 17.23
CA ILE A 183 -6.97 6.91 18.01
C ILE A 183 -6.39 8.30 17.74
N LEU A 184 -6.14 8.62 16.47
CA LEU A 184 -5.50 9.87 16.08
C LEU A 184 -6.36 11.09 16.46
N SER A 185 -7.66 11.04 16.19
CA SER A 185 -8.58 12.15 16.51
C SER A 185 -8.69 12.44 18.02
N ASN A 186 -8.44 11.46 18.88
CA ASN A 186 -8.40 11.65 20.33
C ASN A 186 -7.08 12.32 20.81
N THR A 187 -6.04 12.31 19.99
CA THR A 187 -4.74 12.94 20.30
C THR A 187 -4.58 14.34 19.73
N LEU A 188 -5.40 14.67 18.72
CA LEU A 188 -5.36 15.94 18.01
C LEU A 188 -6.49 16.88 18.48
N PRO A 189 -6.37 18.19 18.24
CA PRO A 189 -7.50 19.10 18.39
C PRO A 189 -8.75 18.60 17.65
N ILE A 190 -9.93 18.83 18.25
CA ILE A 190 -11.21 18.27 17.76
C ILE A 190 -11.50 18.56 16.28
N ASN A 191 -11.03 19.71 15.78
CA ASN A 191 -11.25 20.19 14.42
C ASN A 191 -10.05 19.94 13.48
N SER A 192 -9.05 19.15 13.87
CA SER A 192 -7.94 18.80 12.99
C SER A 192 -8.44 18.08 11.74
N ASP A 193 -7.92 18.50 10.58
CA ASP A 193 -8.21 17.88 9.28
C ASP A 193 -7.53 16.51 9.22
N ILE A 194 -8.35 15.45 9.34
CA ILE A 194 -7.91 14.05 9.28
C ILE A 194 -8.74 13.38 8.19
N LYS A 195 -8.05 12.84 7.18
CA LYS A 195 -8.64 12.11 6.05
C LYS A 195 -8.14 10.68 6.05
N ILE A 196 -9.00 9.78 5.60
CA ILE A 196 -8.69 8.35 5.49
C ILE A 196 -8.78 7.93 4.02
N PHE A 197 -7.84 7.11 3.57
CA PHE A 197 -7.80 6.63 2.19
C PHE A 197 -7.55 5.13 2.11
N PHE A 198 -8.27 4.48 1.21
CA PHE A 198 -7.87 3.21 0.64
C PHE A 198 -7.10 3.48 -0.65
N ALA A 199 -5.86 2.96 -0.73
CA ALA A 199 -4.99 3.20 -1.87
C ALA A 199 -4.62 1.94 -2.62
N THR A 200 -4.39 2.07 -3.93
CA THR A 200 -3.76 1.04 -4.76
C THR A 200 -2.68 1.67 -5.63
N ALA A 201 -1.59 0.94 -5.88
CA ALA A 201 -0.50 1.46 -6.72
C ALA A 201 -0.85 1.47 -8.21
N TYR A 202 -1.84 0.68 -8.62
CA TYR A 202 -2.40 0.69 -9.97
C TYR A 202 -3.89 0.35 -9.95
N ASN A 203 -4.57 0.67 -11.04
CA ASN A 203 -5.95 0.33 -11.27
C ASN A 203 -6.06 -1.02 -11.99
N ARG A 204 -6.55 -2.05 -11.28
CA ARG A 204 -6.74 -3.40 -11.84
C ARG A 204 -7.67 -3.48 -13.06
N PHE A 205 -8.52 -2.46 -13.28
CA PHE A 205 -9.42 -2.37 -14.43
C PHE A 205 -8.80 -1.58 -15.60
N GLY A 206 -7.53 -1.20 -15.47
CA GLY A 206 -6.82 -0.32 -16.40
C GLY A 206 -6.78 1.11 -15.86
N GLU A 207 -5.63 1.75 -16.02
CA GLU A 207 -5.43 3.14 -15.59
C GLU A 207 -6.45 4.07 -16.27
N ASN A 208 -6.98 5.02 -15.49
CA ASN A 208 -8.05 5.95 -15.88
C ASN A 208 -9.42 5.31 -16.14
N LYS A 209 -9.59 4.01 -15.89
CA LYS A 209 -10.92 3.39 -15.90
C LYS A 209 -11.61 3.57 -14.55
N PRO A 210 -12.94 3.63 -14.50
CA PRO A 210 -13.66 3.68 -13.23
C PRO A 210 -13.30 2.47 -12.35
N TRP A 211 -13.08 2.72 -11.06
CA TRP A 211 -12.95 1.63 -10.09
C TRP A 211 -14.30 0.95 -9.90
N LYS A 212 -14.35 -0.36 -10.18
CA LYS A 212 -15.61 -1.14 -10.17
C LYS A 212 -15.64 -2.23 -9.11
N GLN A 213 -14.65 -2.31 -8.23
CA GLN A 213 -14.65 -3.38 -7.22
C GLN A 213 -15.69 -3.08 -6.15
N GLU A 214 -16.87 -3.68 -6.31
CA GLU A 214 -18.03 -3.49 -5.43
C GLU A 214 -17.73 -3.81 -3.95
N ARG A 215 -16.80 -4.74 -3.70
CA ARG A 215 -16.38 -5.13 -2.35
C ARG A 215 -15.70 -3.98 -1.60
N VAL A 216 -14.85 -3.21 -2.29
CA VAL A 216 -14.22 -2.01 -1.72
C VAL A 216 -15.25 -0.89 -1.60
N LYS A 217 -16.03 -0.65 -2.66
CA LYS A 217 -17.08 0.40 -2.69
C LYS A 217 -18.20 0.18 -1.67
N GLN A 218 -18.32 -1.04 -1.14
CA GLN A 218 -19.26 -1.34 -0.07
C GLN A 218 -18.84 -0.73 1.27
N PHE A 219 -17.53 -0.60 1.53
CA PHE A 219 -16.99 -0.12 2.81
C PHE A 219 -16.27 1.24 2.71
N PHE A 220 -15.83 1.62 1.52
CA PHE A 220 -15.15 2.88 1.25
C PHE A 220 -15.99 3.74 0.32
N SER A 221 -16.04 5.04 0.62
CA SER A 221 -16.65 6.04 -0.26
C SER A 221 -15.72 6.33 -1.45
N THR A 222 -16.25 6.92 -2.52
CA THR A 222 -15.41 7.36 -3.66
C THR A 222 -14.37 8.40 -3.24
N ASP A 223 -14.71 9.26 -2.28
CA ASP A 223 -13.82 10.32 -1.77
C ASP A 223 -12.68 9.76 -0.90
N GLU A 224 -12.76 8.48 -0.53
CA GLU A 224 -11.74 7.76 0.23
C GLU A 224 -10.83 6.91 -0.67
N LEU A 225 -10.95 6.99 -2.00
CA LEU A 225 -10.17 6.14 -2.91
C LEU A 225 -8.99 6.91 -3.54
N LEU A 226 -7.79 6.37 -3.38
CA LEU A 226 -6.58 6.78 -4.10
C LEU A 226 -6.11 5.64 -5.01
N ILE A 227 -6.59 5.59 -6.24
CA ILE A 227 -6.38 4.44 -7.14
C ILE A 227 -5.39 4.79 -8.23
N GLY A 228 -4.28 4.05 -8.32
CA GLY A 228 -3.31 4.18 -9.42
C GLY A 228 -2.78 5.60 -9.53
N ARG A 229 -3.12 6.29 -10.63
CA ARG A 229 -2.77 7.69 -10.85
C ARG A 229 -2.98 8.58 -9.62
N ASP A 230 -4.15 8.50 -8.98
CA ASP A 230 -4.51 9.42 -7.90
C ASP A 230 -3.62 9.19 -6.68
N PHE A 231 -3.26 7.94 -6.39
CA PHE A 231 -2.29 7.61 -5.34
C PHE A 231 -0.91 8.20 -5.62
N TRP A 232 -0.38 7.99 -6.84
CA TRP A 232 0.95 8.49 -7.17
C TRP A 232 1.01 10.01 -7.22
N ASN A 233 -0.03 10.67 -7.73
CA ASN A 233 -0.15 12.12 -7.70
C ASN A 233 -0.16 12.64 -6.25
N PHE A 234 -0.93 11.98 -5.39
CA PHE A 234 -1.04 12.33 -3.98
C PHE A 234 0.31 12.20 -3.25
N VAL A 235 0.98 11.04 -3.31
CA VAL A 235 2.26 10.84 -2.57
C VAL A 235 3.40 11.71 -3.13
N CYS A 236 3.35 12.06 -4.42
CA CYS A 236 4.30 13.00 -5.01
C CYS A 236 3.98 14.47 -4.67
N HIS A 237 2.80 14.75 -4.10
CA HIS A 237 2.27 16.10 -3.93
C HIS A 237 2.31 16.89 -5.25
N SER A 238 1.86 16.25 -6.34
CA SER A 238 1.93 16.79 -7.71
C SER A 238 0.89 16.14 -8.63
N GLU A 239 0.17 16.96 -9.40
CA GLU A 239 -0.78 16.49 -10.43
C GLU A 239 -0.12 15.65 -11.55
N ASN A 240 1.20 15.76 -11.71
CA ASN A 240 1.99 15.01 -12.67
C ASN A 240 2.78 13.85 -12.04
N GLY A 241 2.60 13.60 -10.74
CA GLY A 241 3.38 12.61 -9.97
C GLY A 241 3.37 11.22 -10.59
N TYR A 242 2.20 10.73 -11.00
CA TYR A 242 2.03 9.45 -11.69
C TYR A 242 2.90 9.34 -12.94
N SER A 243 2.85 10.35 -13.83
CA SER A 243 3.62 10.34 -15.07
C SER A 243 5.11 10.36 -14.80
N ILE A 244 5.56 11.19 -13.86
CA ILE A 244 6.97 11.28 -13.45
C ILE A 244 7.49 9.93 -12.96
N VAL A 245 6.74 9.27 -12.05
CA VAL A 245 7.12 7.97 -11.49
C VAL A 245 7.14 6.90 -12.57
N LEU A 246 6.09 6.82 -13.39
CA LEU A 246 5.95 5.80 -14.41
C LEU A 246 7.01 5.93 -15.51
N ASP A 247 7.30 7.14 -15.96
CA ASP A 247 8.32 7.37 -17.00
C ASP A 247 9.71 7.03 -16.48
N ALA A 248 10.02 7.39 -15.23
CA ALA A 248 11.26 6.97 -14.57
C ALA A 248 11.33 5.44 -14.42
N TYR A 249 10.23 4.79 -14.01
CA TYR A 249 10.18 3.34 -13.86
C TYR A 249 10.40 2.65 -15.20
N ARG A 250 9.72 3.08 -16.27
CA ARG A 250 9.87 2.55 -17.63
C ARG A 250 11.31 2.65 -18.13
N LYS A 251 11.95 3.81 -17.93
CA LYS A 251 13.35 4.03 -18.32
C LYS A 251 14.30 3.03 -17.67
N ASN A 252 14.04 2.64 -16.42
CA ASN A 252 14.89 1.72 -15.66
C ASN A 252 14.41 0.25 -15.69
N SER A 253 13.23 -0.02 -16.25
CA SER A 253 12.61 -1.36 -16.22
C SER A 253 13.41 -2.46 -16.93
N HIS A 254 14.34 -2.09 -17.81
CA HIS A 254 15.26 -3.02 -18.46
C HIS A 254 16.12 -3.79 -17.43
N LEU A 255 16.50 -3.16 -16.32
CA LEU A 255 17.29 -3.80 -15.26
C LEU A 255 16.56 -5.00 -14.65
N ILE A 256 15.25 -4.87 -14.42
CA ILE A 256 14.44 -5.98 -13.89
C ILE A 256 14.30 -7.09 -14.96
N LYS A 257 14.19 -6.74 -16.24
CA LYS A 257 14.10 -7.73 -17.32
C LYS A 257 15.39 -8.52 -17.44
N GLU A 258 16.53 -7.84 -17.44
CA GLU A 258 17.86 -8.47 -17.49
C GLU A 258 18.08 -9.41 -16.29
N ALA A 259 17.69 -8.98 -15.09
CA ALA A 259 17.70 -9.83 -13.90
C ALA A 259 16.83 -11.09 -14.06
N LEU A 260 15.61 -10.94 -14.57
CA LEU A 260 14.70 -12.08 -14.80
C LEU A 260 15.23 -13.05 -15.87
N ASP A 261 15.83 -12.53 -16.93
CA ASP A 261 16.44 -13.34 -17.99
C ASP A 261 17.65 -14.12 -17.45
N SER A 262 18.48 -13.50 -16.60
CA SER A 262 19.62 -14.17 -15.93
C SER A 262 19.15 -15.31 -15.01
N ILE A 263 18.14 -15.05 -14.17
CA ILE A 263 17.54 -16.09 -13.32
C ILE A 263 16.98 -17.22 -14.19
N LYS A 264 16.27 -16.89 -15.28
CA LYS A 264 15.71 -17.90 -16.19
C LYS A 264 16.78 -18.79 -16.79
N GLN A 265 17.86 -18.20 -17.29
CA GLN A 265 18.98 -18.93 -17.85
C GLN A 265 19.63 -19.86 -16.82
N THR A 266 19.74 -19.40 -15.56
CA THR A 266 20.28 -20.21 -14.46
C THR A 266 19.43 -21.46 -14.18
N TYR A 267 18.10 -21.33 -14.19
CA TYR A 267 17.19 -22.42 -13.82
C TYR A 267 16.75 -23.34 -14.97
N LEU A 268 16.68 -22.82 -16.20
CA LEU A 268 16.12 -23.53 -17.36
C LEU A 268 17.07 -23.66 -18.54
N GLY A 269 18.22 -23.00 -18.51
CA GLY A 269 19.14 -22.90 -19.64
C GLY A 269 20.34 -23.83 -19.60
#